data_AF-A0ABD0ZRH6-F1
#
_entry.id   AF-A0ABD0ZRH6-F1
#
_cell.length_a   1.000
_cell.length_b   1.000
_cell.length_c   1.000
_cell.angle_alpha   90.00
_cell.angle_beta   90.00
_cell.angle_gamma   90.00
#
_symmetry.space_group_name_H-M   'P 1'
#
loop_
_entity.id
_entity.type
_entity.pdbx_description
1 polymer ?
#
loop_
_entity_poly.entity_id
_entity_poly.type
_entity_poly.pdbx_seq_one_letter_code
_entity_poly.pdbx_strand_id
1 'polypeptide(L)'
;MRNQEEAKIDRVSDEVGRLSNKVVALEGNVKGGIRAEDKKFVVLIELLMIQMLKLDEIEAKGELKVRRKREVCRIQSILESLDEMRARNRGT
;
A
#
# COMPACT_ATOMS: atom_id res chain seq x y z
N MET A 1 13.72 9.81 -24.12
CA MET A 1 14.29 9.80 -22.75
C MET A 1 13.20 9.27 -21.83
N ARG A 2 13.44 8.20 -21.04
CA ARG A 2 12.50 7.84 -19.96
C ARG A 2 12.56 8.94 -18.92
N ASN A 3 11.40 9.49 -18.54
CA ASN A 3 11.34 10.54 -17.53
C ASN A 3 11.75 9.94 -16.18
N GLN A 4 12.72 10.52 -15.49
CA GLN A 4 13.23 10.00 -14.23
C GLN A 4 12.11 9.90 -13.17
N GLU A 5 11.15 10.82 -13.20
CA GLU A 5 9.99 10.82 -12.30
C GLU A 5 9.02 9.68 -12.60
N GLU A 6 8.85 9.34 -13.88
CA GLU A 6 8.05 8.19 -14.29
C GLU A 6 8.63 6.89 -13.75
N ALA A 7 9.94 6.69 -13.89
CA ALA A 7 10.61 5.51 -13.37
C ALA A 7 10.53 5.39 -11.84
N LYS A 8 10.52 6.52 -11.11
CA LYS A 8 10.30 6.50 -9.65
C LYS A 8 8.87 6.08 -9.30
N ILE A 9 7.88 6.62 -10.01
CA ILE A 9 6.46 6.24 -9.83
C ILE A 9 6.27 4.74 -10.12
N ASP A 10 6.87 4.23 -11.20
CA ASP A 10 6.79 2.80 -11.55
C ASP A 10 7.36 1.90 -10.45
N ARG A 11 8.55 2.24 -9.93
CA ARG A 11 9.16 1.50 -8.81
C ARG A 11 8.29 1.50 -7.56
N VAL A 12 7.63 2.62 -7.27
CA VAL A 12 6.69 2.68 -6.14
C VAL A 12 5.47 1.80 -6.42
N SER A 13 4.88 1.90 -7.62
CA SER A 13 3.71 1.10 -8.00
C SER A 13 3.99 -0.41 -7.95
N ASP A 14 5.17 -0.84 -8.37
CA ASP A 14 5.63 -2.23 -8.26
C ASP A 14 5.68 -2.69 -6.80
N GLU A 15 6.25 -1.89 -5.91
CA GLU A 15 6.34 -2.23 -4.49
C GLU A 15 4.97 -2.21 -3.81
N VAL A 16 4.12 -1.24 -4.13
CA VAL A 16 2.71 -1.22 -3.68
C VAL A 16 1.99 -2.47 -4.18
N GLY A 17 2.26 -2.95 -5.39
CA GLY A 17 1.76 -4.22 -5.90
C GLY A 17 2.18 -5.43 -5.05
N ARG A 18 3.48 -5.52 -4.71
CA ARG A 18 3.99 -6.58 -3.83
C ARG A 18 3.37 -6.54 -2.44
N LEU A 19 3.24 -5.35 -1.85
CA LEU A 19 2.61 -5.16 -0.55
C LEU A 19 1.11 -5.52 -0.61
N SER A 20 0.41 -5.10 -1.66
CA SER A 20 -1.01 -5.46 -1.89
C SER A 20 -1.21 -6.97 -1.92
N ASN A 21 -0.33 -7.73 -2.57
CA ASN A 21 -0.42 -9.19 -2.59
C ASN A 21 -0.26 -9.80 -1.18
N LYS A 22 0.61 -9.23 -0.34
CA LYS A 22 0.73 -9.65 1.07
C LYS A 22 -0.53 -9.33 1.87
N VAL A 23 -1.15 -8.17 1.63
CA VAL A 23 -2.43 -7.80 2.26
C VAL A 23 -3.53 -8.79 1.87
N VAL A 24 -3.65 -9.16 0.60
CA VAL A 24 -4.64 -10.16 0.13
C VAL A 24 -4.41 -11.53 0.78
N ALA A 25 -3.15 -11.97 0.87
CA ALA A 25 -2.83 -13.23 1.55
C ALA A 25 -3.19 -13.18 3.05
N LEU A 26 -2.92 -12.06 3.72
CA LEU A 26 -3.30 -11.85 5.12
C LEU A 26 -4.82 -11.83 5.28
N GLU A 27 -5.54 -11.20 4.37
CA GLU A 27 -7.00 -11.15 4.36
C GLU A 27 -7.61 -12.55 4.24
N GLY A 28 -7.07 -13.39 3.35
CA GLY A 28 -7.49 -14.77 3.21
C GLY A 28 -7.36 -15.56 4.52
N ASN A 29 -6.25 -15.39 5.24
CA ASN A 29 -6.04 -16.02 6.53
C ASN A 29 -7.04 -15.55 7.58
N VAL A 30 -7.23 -14.23 7.71
CA VAL A 30 -8.18 -13.64 8.69
C VAL A 30 -9.61 -14.07 8.39
N LYS A 31 -10.03 -14.08 7.11
CA LYS A 31 -11.35 -14.58 6.69
C LYS A 31 -11.50 -16.09 6.92
N GLY A 32 -10.41 -16.84 6.84
CA GLY A 32 -10.35 -18.26 7.19
C GLY A 32 -10.34 -18.54 8.71
N GLY A 33 -10.46 -17.51 9.55
CA GLY A 33 -10.47 -17.65 11.02
C GLY A 33 -9.08 -17.82 11.64
N ILE A 34 -8.01 -17.67 10.86
CA ILE A 34 -6.63 -17.74 11.37
C ILE A 34 -6.28 -16.37 11.97
N ARG A 35 -6.08 -16.35 13.28
CA ARG A 35 -5.67 -15.14 14.00
C ARG A 35 -4.25 -14.74 13.58
N ALA A 36 -4.12 -13.55 13.02
CA ALA A 36 -2.84 -12.97 12.68
C ALA A 36 -2.27 -12.15 13.85
N GLU A 37 -0.94 -12.18 14.00
CA GLU A 37 -0.25 -11.30 14.95
C GLU A 37 -0.44 -9.84 14.56
N ASP A 38 -0.73 -8.99 15.55
CA ASP A 38 -0.97 -7.56 15.35
C ASP A 38 0.22 -6.85 14.66
N LYS A 39 1.44 -7.32 14.96
CA LYS A 39 2.68 -6.85 14.35
C LYS A 39 2.69 -6.98 12.82
N LYS A 40 2.03 -8.00 12.25
CA LYS A 40 1.96 -8.18 10.79
C LYS A 40 1.21 -7.03 10.12
N PHE A 41 0.16 -6.52 10.75
CA PHE A 41 -0.59 -5.36 10.26
C PHE A 41 0.25 -4.09 10.38
N VAL A 42 0.88 -3.86 11.54
CA VAL A 42 1.72 -2.68 11.78
C VAL A 42 2.84 -2.58 10.74
N VAL A 43 3.55 -3.68 10.49
CA VAL A 43 4.63 -3.70 9.49
C VAL A 43 4.12 -3.39 8.08
N LEU A 44 2.96 -3.93 7.68
CA LEU A 44 2.38 -3.62 6.36
C LEU A 44 1.97 -2.15 6.23
N ILE A 45 1.37 -1.58 7.29
CA ILE A 45 1.01 -0.16 7.36
C ILE A 45 2.26 0.72 7.23
N GLU A 46 3.31 0.45 8.02
CA GLU A 46 4.57 1.22 7.97
C GLU A 46 5.22 1.16 6.58
N LEU A 47 5.28 -0.02 5.96
CA LEU A 47 5.82 -0.18 4.61
C LEU A 47 5.02 0.60 3.57
N LEU A 48 3.69 0.59 3.66
CA LEU A 48 2.82 1.38 2.78
C LEU A 48 3.00 2.89 3.00
N MET A 49 3.14 3.34 4.26
CA MET A 49 3.43 4.74 4.57
C MET A 49 4.78 5.20 4.00
N ILE A 50 5.80 4.35 4.04
CA ILE A 50 7.10 4.64 3.40
C ILE A 50 6.93 4.84 1.89
N GLN A 51 6.09 4.03 1.23
CA GLN A 51 5.82 4.20 -0.19
C GLN A 51 5.04 5.48 -0.48
N MET A 52 4.14 5.89 0.41
CA MET A 52 3.41 7.16 0.31
C MET A 52 4.36 8.36 0.42
N LEU A 53 5.28 8.36 1.40
CA LEU A 53 6.30 9.40 1.54
C LEU A 53 7.19 9.52 0.30
N LYS A 54 7.57 8.38 -0.30
CA LYS A 54 8.33 8.39 -1.57
C LYS A 54 7.55 9.01 -2.73
N LEU A 55 6.22 8.89 -2.77
CA LEU A 55 5.39 9.56 -3.77
C LEU A 55 5.34 11.07 -3.52
N ASP A 56 5.32 11.51 -2.27
CA ASP A 56 5.28 12.93 -1.92
C ASP A 56 6.56 13.67 -2.34
N GLU A 57 7.70 12.97 -2.35
CA GLU A 57 9.01 13.49 -2.79
C GLU A 57 9.14 13.67 -4.31
N ILE A 58 8.28 13.05 -5.15
CA ILE A 58 8.41 13.15 -6.62
C ILE A 58 7.63 14.34 -7.15
N GLU A 59 8.35 15.31 -7.72
CA GLU A 59 7.78 16.51 -8.34
C GLU A 59 7.31 16.21 -9.77
N ALA A 60 6.08 15.72 -9.89
CA ALA A 60 5.48 15.35 -11.18
C ALA A 60 4.55 16.44 -11.74
N LYS A 61 4.55 16.61 -13.07
CA LYS A 61 3.66 17.53 -13.82
C LYS A 61 2.83 16.76 -14.86
N GLY A 62 1.73 17.37 -15.31
CA GLY A 62 0.85 16.80 -16.34
C GLY A 62 0.34 15.41 -15.97
N GLU A 63 0.45 14.46 -16.89
CA GLU A 63 -0.01 13.08 -16.72
C GLU A 63 0.68 12.35 -15.55
N LEU A 64 1.97 12.60 -15.31
CA LEU A 64 2.69 11.99 -14.20
C LEU A 64 2.14 12.43 -12.84
N LYS A 65 1.64 13.67 -12.72
CA LYS A 65 0.95 14.14 -11.50
C LYS A 65 -0.33 13.35 -11.24
N VAL A 66 -1.07 13.03 -12.31
CA VAL A 66 -2.30 12.23 -12.23
C VAL A 66 -1.98 10.79 -11.83
N ARG A 67 -0.93 10.20 -12.43
CA ARG A 67 -0.46 8.85 -12.07
C ARG A 67 0.00 8.77 -10.61
N ARG A 68 0.81 9.73 -10.15
CA ARG A 68 1.23 9.85 -8.75
C ARG A 68 0.02 9.92 -7.81
N LYS A 69 -0.97 10.76 -8.12
CA LYS A 69 -2.20 10.88 -7.31
C LYS A 69 -3.00 9.56 -7.27
N ARG A 70 -3.08 8.84 -8.39
CA ARG A 70 -3.73 7.52 -8.43
C ARG A 70 -3.05 6.51 -7.51
N GLU A 71 -1.72 6.48 -7.51
CA GLU A 71 -0.97 5.59 -6.59
C GLU A 71 -1.15 5.99 -5.12
N VAL A 72 -1.19 7.28 -4.80
CA VAL A 72 -1.51 7.73 -3.42
C VAL A 72 -2.89 7.22 -3.00
N CYS A 73 -3.93 7.41 -3.83
CA CYS A 73 -5.27 6.90 -3.52
C CYS A 73 -5.30 5.38 -3.36
N ARG A 74 -4.54 4.65 -4.19
CA ARG A 74 -4.44 3.19 -4.07
C ARG A 74 -3.81 2.76 -2.74
N ILE A 75 -2.75 3.43 -2.29
CA ILE A 75 -2.14 3.16 -0.98
C ILE A 75 -3.14 3.43 0.15
N GLN A 76 -3.88 4.54 0.09
CA GLN A 76 -4.89 4.89 1.09
C GLN A 76 -5.98 3.81 1.21
N SER A 77 -6.53 3.33 0.09
CA SER A 77 -7.54 2.26 0.11
C SER A 77 -6.99 0.94 0.68
N ILE A 78 -5.72 0.62 0.46
CA ILE A 78 -5.08 -0.56 1.05
C ILE A 78 -4.93 -0.39 2.57
N LEU A 79 -4.54 0.81 3.04
CA LEU A 79 -4.44 1.12 4.46
C LEU A 79 -5.80 1.00 5.17
N GLU A 80 -6.86 1.57 4.59
CA GLU A 80 -8.23 1.44 5.10
C GLU A 80 -8.64 -0.04 5.23
N SER A 81 -8.36 -0.84 4.19
CA SER A 81 -8.64 -2.29 4.20
C SER A 81 -7.86 -3.04 5.29
N LEU A 82 -6.61 -2.65 5.53
CA LEU A 82 -5.78 -3.21 6.60
C LEU A 82 -6.31 -2.87 7.99
N ASP A 83 -6.77 -1.64 8.21
CA ASP A 83 -7.32 -1.21 9.49
C ASP A 83 -8.62 -1.96 9.82
N GLU A 84 -9.52 -2.09 8.85
CA GLU A 84 -10.73 -2.91 9.00
C GLU A 84 -10.39 -4.37 9.31
N MET A 85 -9.43 -4.95 8.58
CA MET A 85 -9.01 -6.34 8.77
C MET A 85 -8.38 -6.54 10.16
N ARG A 86 -7.57 -5.59 10.61
CA ARG A 86 -6.97 -5.59 11.95
C ARG A 86 -8.02 -5.51 13.04
N ALA A 87 -9.06 -4.68 12.86
CA ALA A 87 -10.19 -4.59 13.79
C ALA A 87 -10.96 -5.92 13.86
N ARG A 88 -11.28 -6.54 12.71
CA ARG A 88 -11.94 -7.86 12.65
C ARG A 88 -11.11 -8.95 13.34
N ASN A 89 -9.78 -8.96 13.10
CA ASN A 89 -8.85 -9.92 13.69
C ASN A 89 -8.69 -9.76 15.22
N ARG A 90 -9.03 -8.61 15.80
CA ARG A 90 -9.04 -8.38 17.25
C ARG A 90 -10.40 -8.70 17.90
N GLY A 91 -11.49 -8.56 17.14
CA GLY A 91 -12.87 -8.78 17.60
C GLY A 91 -13.37 -10.23 17.57
N THR A 92 -12.48 -11.18 17.25
CA THR A 92 -12.64 -12.63 17.43
C THR A 92 -11.59 -13.11 18.42
#